data_AF-A0A833VV92-F1
#
_entry.id   AF-A0A833VV92-F1
#
_cell.length_a   1.000
_cell.length_b   1.000
_cell.length_c   1.000
_cell.angle_alpha   90.00
_cell.angle_beta   90.00
_cell.angle_gamma   90.00
#
_symmetry.space_group_name_H-M   'P 1'
#
loop_
_entity.id
_entity.type
_entity.pdbx_description
1 polymer ?
#
loop_
_entity_poly.entity_id
_entity_poly.type
_entity_poly.pdbx_seq_one_letter_code
_entity_poly.pdbx_strand_id
1 'polypeptide(L)'
;MFVKLTKISSSTEPRKRKARTKTAEKVQELPIRKSKRIAERKLKKLNAKRKLEDPFEELFEKPIEEPDEKNYDRLVADLPKCRAVMKEDNRKEEDSETKLWSPLSETDEKWFPFYIFMARSALMFTQQQQRRISISRAMKNACFDYTEQYIRDVLHESNYKTDVALKTLVT
;
A
#
# COMPACT_ATOMS: atom_id res chain seq x y z
N MET A 1 9.08 79.58 -11.40
CA MET A 1 7.69 79.72 -11.85
C MET A 1 7.65 79.60 -13.37
N PHE A 2 6.69 78.83 -13.88
CA PHE A 2 6.19 78.71 -15.26
C PHE A 2 6.96 77.91 -16.33
N VAL A 3 6.41 76.72 -16.55
CA VAL A 3 6.36 75.94 -17.80
C VAL A 3 5.77 76.75 -18.95
N LYS A 4 6.27 76.54 -20.18
CA LYS A 4 5.43 76.64 -21.40
C LYS A 4 5.93 75.68 -22.49
N LEU A 5 5.05 74.73 -22.81
CA LEU A 5 5.03 73.91 -24.02
C LEU A 5 4.56 74.75 -25.20
N THR A 6 5.10 74.51 -26.40
CA THR A 6 4.36 74.69 -27.66
C THR A 6 4.72 73.59 -28.67
N LYS A 7 3.66 72.97 -29.22
CA LYS A 7 3.64 72.04 -30.35
C LYS A 7 3.81 72.79 -31.67
N ILE A 8 4.41 72.16 -32.68
CA ILE A 8 4.07 72.39 -34.09
C ILE A 8 4.05 71.04 -34.82
N SER A 9 2.97 70.82 -35.58
CA SER A 9 2.71 69.67 -36.45
C SER A 9 3.11 69.93 -37.90
N SER A 10 3.56 68.91 -38.62
CA SER A 10 3.34 68.72 -40.06
C SER A 10 3.66 67.25 -40.39
N SER A 11 2.67 66.42 -40.74
CA SER A 11 2.07 66.27 -42.06
C SER A 11 3.09 65.89 -43.14
N THR A 12 3.07 64.63 -43.56
CA THR A 12 3.17 64.19 -44.97
C THR A 12 2.94 62.68 -45.06
N GLU A 13 1.86 62.29 -45.73
CA GLU A 13 1.54 60.90 -46.11
C GLU A 13 2.54 60.33 -47.13
N PRO A 14 2.58 58.99 -47.28
CA PRO A 14 2.68 58.44 -48.63
C PRO A 14 1.67 57.33 -48.95
N ARG A 15 0.98 57.56 -50.07
CA ARG A 15 0.65 56.65 -51.18
C ARG A 15 0.53 55.14 -50.92
N LYS A 16 -0.69 54.66 -51.15
CA LYS A 16 -1.13 53.28 -51.38
C LYS A 16 -0.26 52.51 -52.41
N ARG A 17 0.16 51.29 -52.05
CA ARG A 17 0.34 50.17 -52.99
C ARG A 17 -0.40 48.95 -52.44
N LYS A 18 -1.33 48.43 -53.23
CA LYS A 18 -2.05 47.16 -52.99
C LYS A 18 -1.12 45.99 -53.35
N ALA A 19 -0.99 44.99 -52.48
CA ALA A 19 -0.56 43.65 -52.88
C ALA A 19 -1.12 42.57 -51.93
N ARG A 20 -2.17 41.91 -52.44
CA ARG A 20 -2.59 40.50 -52.26
C ARG A 20 -2.23 39.76 -50.96
N THR A 21 -3.29 39.45 -50.23
CA THR A 21 -3.47 38.25 -49.42
C THR A 21 -3.19 36.97 -50.21
N LYS A 22 -2.52 35.99 -49.58
CA LYS A 22 -2.90 34.56 -49.59
C LYS A 22 -1.97 33.72 -48.69
N THR A 23 -2.63 32.94 -47.83
CA THR A 23 -2.21 31.63 -47.27
C THR A 23 -0.99 31.57 -46.34
N ALA A 24 -1.24 31.80 -45.05
CA ALA A 24 -0.39 31.34 -43.95
C ALA A 24 -1.18 30.32 -43.09
N GLU A 25 -1.62 29.22 -43.70
CA GLU A 25 -2.37 28.16 -43.04
C GLU A 25 -1.82 26.79 -43.50
N LYS A 26 -0.55 26.50 -43.21
CA LYS A 26 0.00 25.16 -43.50
C LYS A 26 1.19 24.71 -42.65
N VAL A 27 1.46 25.32 -41.50
CA VAL A 27 2.69 24.99 -40.73
C VAL A 27 2.44 24.46 -39.31
N GLN A 28 1.22 24.50 -38.77
CA GLN A 28 1.00 24.08 -37.36
C GLN A 28 0.32 22.71 -37.15
N GLU A 29 -0.12 21.98 -38.18
CA GLU A 29 -0.86 20.71 -37.97
C GLU A 29 -0.02 19.42 -37.85
N LEU A 30 1.28 19.46 -38.16
CA LEU A 30 2.09 18.25 -38.26
C LEU A 30 2.48 17.57 -36.92
N PRO A 31 2.73 18.26 -35.77
CA PRO A 31 3.16 17.57 -34.56
C PRO A 31 1.99 16.84 -33.86
N ILE A 32 0.78 17.39 -33.93
CA ILE A 32 -0.41 16.83 -33.26
C ILE A 32 -0.86 15.53 -33.94
N ARG A 33 -0.82 15.43 -35.27
CA ARG A 33 -1.22 14.20 -36.00
C ARG A 33 -0.29 13.02 -35.76
N LYS A 34 1.02 13.26 -35.56
CA LYS A 34 2.00 12.20 -35.25
C LYS A 34 1.77 11.62 -33.85
N SER A 35 1.49 12.47 -32.86
CA SER A 35 1.22 12.04 -31.48
C SER A 35 -0.05 11.20 -31.35
N LYS A 36 -1.14 11.59 -32.04
CA LYS A 36 -2.39 10.80 -32.08
C LYS A 36 -2.20 9.41 -32.68
N ARG A 37 -1.48 9.29 -33.80
CA ARG A 37 -1.17 7.99 -34.42
C ARG A 37 -0.31 7.10 -33.52
N ILE A 38 0.58 7.66 -32.73
CA ILE A 38 1.40 6.91 -31.76
C ILE A 38 0.52 6.42 -30.60
N ALA A 39 -0.37 7.26 -30.08
CA ALA A 39 -1.31 6.89 -29.03
C ALA A 39 -2.28 5.79 -29.48
N GLU A 40 -2.84 5.90 -30.69
CA GLU A 40 -3.73 4.87 -31.28
C GLU A 40 -3.01 3.54 -31.49
N ARG A 41 -1.74 3.56 -31.95
CA ARG A 41 -0.92 2.35 -32.09
C ARG A 41 -0.63 1.70 -30.74
N LYS A 42 -0.37 2.50 -29.69
CA LYS A 42 -0.17 2.00 -28.32
C LYS A 42 -1.47 1.40 -27.76
N LEU A 43 -2.61 2.05 -27.99
CA LEU A 43 -3.92 1.55 -27.56
C LEU A 43 -4.30 0.26 -28.29
N LYS A 44 -4.06 0.17 -29.61
CA LYS A 44 -4.25 -1.09 -30.37
C LYS A 44 -3.35 -2.21 -29.86
N LYS A 45 -2.09 -1.92 -29.50
CA LYS A 45 -1.19 -2.92 -28.90
C LYS A 45 -1.64 -3.36 -27.50
N LEU A 46 -2.14 -2.44 -26.67
CA LEU A 46 -2.68 -2.77 -25.35
C LEU A 46 -3.96 -3.60 -25.45
N ASN A 47 -4.86 -3.25 -26.36
CA ASN A 47 -6.08 -4.03 -26.59
C ASN A 47 -5.79 -5.40 -27.23
N ALA A 48 -4.77 -5.50 -28.10
CA ALA A 48 -4.31 -6.78 -28.63
C ALA A 48 -3.67 -7.68 -27.56
N LYS A 49 -2.99 -7.08 -26.56
CA LYS A 49 -2.47 -7.82 -25.40
C LYS A 49 -3.59 -8.29 -24.46
N ARG A 50 -4.60 -7.45 -24.21
CA ARG A 50 -5.79 -7.87 -23.44
C ARG A 50 -6.54 -9.04 -24.09
N LYS A 51 -6.61 -9.09 -25.42
CA LYS A 51 -7.26 -10.20 -26.14
C LYS A 51 -6.46 -11.51 -26.15
N LEU A 52 -5.22 -11.52 -25.65
CA LEU A 52 -4.36 -12.70 -25.62
C LEU A 52 -4.21 -13.30 -24.22
N GLU A 53 -4.78 -12.66 -23.19
CA GLU A 53 -4.53 -12.99 -21.78
C GLU A 53 -5.83 -13.09 -20.98
N ASP A 54 -6.85 -13.74 -21.51
CA ASP A 54 -7.86 -14.39 -20.66
C ASP A 54 -7.63 -15.92 -20.73
N PRO A 55 -6.55 -16.44 -20.13
CA PRO A 55 -6.37 -17.90 -19.97
C PRO A 55 -7.40 -18.51 -19.00
N PHE A 56 -8.29 -17.68 -18.46
CA PHE A 56 -9.29 -18.09 -17.48
C PHE A 56 -10.56 -18.64 -18.14
N GLU A 57 -10.95 -18.20 -19.35
CA GLU A 57 -12.14 -18.74 -20.02
C GLU A 57 -11.94 -20.18 -20.52
N GLU A 58 -10.72 -20.54 -20.92
CA GLU A 58 -10.39 -21.89 -21.42
C GLU A 58 -10.34 -22.96 -20.30
N LEU A 59 -10.32 -22.56 -19.02
CA LEU A 59 -10.29 -23.48 -17.88
C LEU A 59 -11.68 -24.00 -17.48
N PHE A 60 -12.77 -23.37 -17.93
CA PHE A 60 -14.14 -23.75 -17.56
C PHE A 60 -14.94 -24.43 -18.67
N GLU A 61 -14.42 -24.46 -19.91
CA GLU A 61 -15.08 -25.12 -21.05
C GLU A 61 -14.74 -26.60 -21.20
N LYS A 62 -13.82 -27.14 -20.40
CA LYS A 62 -13.62 -28.58 -20.38
C LYS A 62 -14.89 -29.21 -19.81
N PRO A 63 -15.61 -30.09 -20.56
CA PRO A 63 -16.66 -30.88 -19.95
C PRO A 63 -16.03 -31.60 -18.75
N ILE A 64 -16.67 -31.50 -17.59
CA ILE A 64 -16.29 -32.28 -16.42
C ILE A 64 -16.36 -33.73 -16.86
N GLU A 65 -15.22 -34.35 -17.16
CA GLU A 65 -15.15 -35.78 -17.38
C GLU A 65 -15.67 -36.40 -16.07
N GLU A 66 -16.87 -36.97 -16.12
CA GLU A 66 -17.40 -37.72 -14.98
C GLU A 66 -16.36 -38.78 -14.65
N PRO A 67 -15.75 -38.75 -13.45
CA PRO A 67 -14.76 -39.74 -13.08
C PRO A 67 -15.33 -41.13 -13.31
N ASP A 68 -14.56 -42.04 -13.91
CA ASP A 68 -14.91 -43.46 -13.93
C ASP A 68 -15.30 -43.87 -12.49
N GLU A 69 -16.50 -44.43 -12.29
CA GLU A 69 -17.05 -44.76 -10.96
C GLU A 69 -16.07 -45.54 -10.06
N LYS A 70 -15.12 -46.24 -10.68
CA LYS A 70 -14.08 -47.05 -10.02
C LYS A 70 -12.90 -46.26 -9.45
N ASN A 71 -12.84 -44.94 -9.67
CA ASN A 71 -11.71 -44.10 -9.28
C ASN A 71 -12.09 -43.01 -8.25
N TYR A 72 -13.37 -42.86 -7.90
CA TYR A 72 -13.82 -41.92 -6.87
C TYR A 72 -13.18 -42.20 -5.51
N ASP A 73 -13.03 -43.46 -5.12
CA ASP A 73 -12.41 -43.86 -3.85
C ASP A 73 -10.94 -43.43 -3.73
N ARG A 74 -10.25 -43.14 -4.85
CA ARG A 74 -8.86 -42.64 -4.85
C ARG A 74 -8.76 -41.12 -4.85
N LEU A 75 -9.86 -40.43 -5.17
CA LEU A 75 -9.93 -38.97 -5.29
C LEU A 75 -10.63 -38.32 -4.09
N VAL A 76 -11.37 -39.10 -3.30
CA VAL A 76 -12.10 -38.63 -2.13
C VAL A 76 -11.25 -38.83 -0.88
N ALA A 77 -11.10 -37.77 -0.09
CA ALA A 77 -10.45 -37.85 1.21
C ALA A 77 -11.38 -38.55 2.22
N ASP A 78 -10.82 -39.45 3.02
CA ASP A 78 -11.56 -40.10 4.09
C ASP A 78 -12.08 -39.07 5.10
N LEU A 79 -13.40 -39.05 5.30
CA LEU A 79 -14.04 -38.19 6.28
C LEU A 79 -13.86 -38.78 7.69
N PRO A 80 -13.25 -38.03 8.65
CA PRO A 80 -13.14 -38.52 10.01
C PRO A 80 -14.53 -38.65 10.63
N LYS A 81 -14.78 -39.76 11.33
CA LYS A 81 -16.04 -40.00 12.02
C LYS A 81 -16.22 -39.01 13.17
N CYS A 82 -17.42 -38.44 13.30
CA CYS A 82 -17.77 -37.61 14.45
C CYS A 82 -17.51 -38.38 15.75
N ARG A 83 -16.72 -37.78 16.65
CA ARG A 83 -16.42 -38.36 17.95
C ARG A 83 -17.61 -38.18 18.91
N ALA A 84 -17.80 -39.17 19.78
CA ALA A 84 -18.74 -39.06 20.90
C ALA A 84 -18.19 -38.09 21.94
N VAL A 85 -19.08 -37.39 22.66
CA VAL A 85 -18.77 -36.28 23.60
C VAL A 85 -17.68 -36.61 24.64
N MET A 86 -17.54 -37.89 25.01
CA MET A 86 -16.62 -38.33 26.06
C MET A 86 -15.29 -38.88 25.54
N LYS A 87 -15.04 -38.90 24.22
CA LYS A 87 -13.77 -39.37 23.67
C LYS A 87 -12.82 -38.19 23.51
N GLU A 88 -11.78 -38.15 24.33
CA GLU A 88 -10.71 -37.16 24.22
C GLU A 88 -10.05 -37.20 22.84
N ASP A 89 -9.74 -36.01 22.33
CA ASP A 89 -8.85 -35.87 21.21
C ASP A 89 -7.43 -35.91 21.73
N ASN A 90 -6.76 -37.06 21.60
CA ASN A 90 -5.38 -37.29 22.05
C ASN A 90 -4.34 -36.36 21.38
N ARG A 91 -4.77 -35.26 20.75
CA ARG A 91 -3.92 -34.18 20.26
C ARG A 91 -3.48 -33.35 21.45
N LYS A 92 -2.18 -33.20 21.60
CA LYS A 92 -1.62 -32.25 22.56
C LYS A 92 -1.69 -30.87 21.94
N GLU A 93 -2.30 -29.93 22.66
CA GLU A 93 -2.44 -28.53 22.24
C GLU A 93 -1.06 -27.87 22.02
N GLU A 94 -0.08 -28.25 22.84
CA GLU A 94 1.33 -27.82 22.77
C GLU A 94 2.01 -28.16 21.44
N ASP A 95 1.57 -29.20 20.73
CA ASP A 95 2.18 -29.64 19.47
C ASP A 95 1.64 -28.85 18.26
N SER A 96 0.51 -28.14 18.42
CA SER A 96 -0.18 -27.45 17.32
C SER A 96 -0.01 -25.94 17.32
N GLU A 97 0.06 -25.30 18.50
CA GLU A 97 0.10 -23.84 18.59
C GLU A 97 0.81 -23.32 19.83
N THR A 98 1.45 -22.16 19.67
CA THR A 98 2.04 -21.39 20.77
C THR A 98 1.19 -20.17 21.03
N LYS A 99 0.76 -19.98 22.29
CA LYS A 99 0.02 -18.79 22.70
C LYS A 99 0.90 -17.55 22.57
N LEU A 100 0.50 -16.59 21.73
CA LEU A 100 1.23 -15.33 21.52
C LEU A 100 0.63 -14.15 22.29
N TRP A 101 -0.69 -14.19 22.55
CA TRP A 101 -1.38 -13.12 23.25
C TRP A 101 -2.68 -13.63 23.86
N SER A 102 -3.07 -13.06 25.00
CA SER A 102 -4.33 -13.30 25.69
C SER A 102 -4.93 -11.98 26.17
N PRO A 103 -6.21 -11.72 25.93
CA PRO A 103 -6.90 -10.63 26.60
C PRO A 103 -7.12 -11.01 28.08
N LEU A 104 -6.36 -10.43 29.01
CA LEU A 104 -6.59 -10.61 30.43
C LEU A 104 -7.72 -9.66 30.90
N SER A 105 -8.99 -10.04 30.69
CA SER A 105 -10.17 -9.32 31.22
C SER A 105 -10.45 -7.90 30.65
N GLU A 106 -11.70 -7.47 30.78
CA GLU A 106 -12.19 -6.12 30.37
C GLU A 106 -11.52 -4.97 31.14
N THR A 107 -10.91 -5.24 32.29
CA THR A 107 -10.23 -4.22 33.11
C THR A 107 -8.92 -3.74 32.46
N ASP A 108 -8.36 -4.52 31.53
CA ASP A 108 -7.05 -4.28 30.94
C ASP A 108 -7.02 -3.20 29.86
N GLU A 109 -8.18 -2.90 29.25
CA GLU A 109 -8.26 -1.91 28.17
C GLU A 109 -7.89 -0.50 28.61
N LYS A 110 -8.06 -0.18 29.90
CA LYS A 110 -7.78 1.17 30.42
C LYS A 110 -6.29 1.44 30.56
N TRP A 111 -5.50 0.46 31.01
CA TRP A 111 -4.07 0.68 31.30
C TRP A 111 -3.19 0.39 30.09
N PHE A 112 -3.61 -0.50 29.19
CA PHE A 112 -2.80 -0.95 28.06
C PHE A 112 -2.32 0.20 27.14
N PRO A 113 -3.15 1.21 26.78
CA PRO A 113 -2.67 2.35 26.00
C PRO A 113 -1.57 3.16 26.70
N PHE A 114 -1.65 3.31 28.04
CA PHE A 114 -0.61 3.99 28.82
C PHE A 114 0.69 3.19 28.85
N TYR A 115 0.59 1.86 28.95
CA TYR A 115 1.74 0.98 28.84
C TYR A 115 2.42 1.11 27.47
N ILE A 116 1.67 1.06 26.37
CA ILE A 116 2.21 1.24 25.01
C ILE A 116 2.92 2.60 24.88
N PHE A 117 2.33 3.67 25.42
CA PHE A 117 2.97 4.98 25.43
C PHE A 117 4.31 4.97 26.17
N MET A 118 4.35 4.44 27.39
CA MET A 118 5.56 4.35 28.20
C MET A 118 6.63 3.47 27.55
N ALA A 119 6.24 2.34 26.97
CA ALA A 119 7.12 1.41 26.28
C ALA A 119 7.76 2.07 25.03
N ARG A 120 6.99 2.83 24.26
CA ARG A 120 7.52 3.62 23.12
C ARG A 120 8.50 4.69 23.59
N SER A 121 8.20 5.40 24.68
CA SER A 121 9.11 6.39 25.26
C SER A 121 10.41 5.75 25.76
N ALA A 122 10.33 4.59 26.42
CA ALA A 122 11.47 3.82 26.86
C ALA A 122 12.37 3.41 25.69
N LEU A 123 11.80 2.84 24.62
CA LEU A 123 12.54 2.45 23.42
C LEU A 123 13.15 3.64 22.68
N MET A 124 12.44 4.77 22.62
CA MET A 124 12.99 5.99 22.03
C MET A 124 14.23 6.45 22.83
N PHE A 125 14.13 6.43 24.17
CA PHE A 125 15.21 6.84 25.05
C PHE A 125 16.44 5.94 24.92
N THR A 126 16.26 4.61 24.91
CA THR A 126 17.39 3.67 24.76
C THR A 126 18.05 3.81 23.40
N GLN A 127 17.27 3.96 22.33
CA GLN A 127 17.80 4.19 20.98
C GLN A 127 18.59 5.50 20.88
N GLN A 128 18.15 6.55 21.56
CA GLN A 128 18.86 7.83 21.58
C GLN A 128 20.13 7.75 22.42
N GLN A 129 20.08 7.21 23.63
CA GLN A 129 21.20 7.22 24.57
C GLN A 129 22.23 6.14 24.27
N GLN A 130 21.80 4.90 24.06
CA GLN A 130 22.70 3.76 23.87
C GLN A 130 23.17 3.67 22.41
N ARG A 131 22.27 3.91 21.45
CA ARG A 131 22.56 3.72 20.00
C ARG A 131 22.84 5.02 19.25
N ARG A 132 22.80 6.18 19.93
CA ARG A 132 23.04 7.53 19.35
C ARG A 132 22.19 7.81 18.10
N ILE A 133 20.99 7.23 18.03
CA ILE A 133 20.05 7.46 16.93
C ILE A 133 19.44 8.85 17.12
N SER A 134 19.24 9.59 16.02
CA SER A 134 18.58 10.90 16.09
C SER A 134 17.15 10.77 16.61
N ILE A 135 16.68 11.76 17.37
CA ILE A 135 15.35 11.77 17.99
C ILE A 135 14.24 11.47 16.97
N SER A 136 14.30 12.10 15.79
CA SER A 136 13.30 11.90 14.73
C SER A 136 13.27 10.44 14.23
N ARG A 137 14.43 9.81 14.10
CA ARG A 137 14.52 8.42 13.66
C ARG A 137 14.13 7.44 14.77
N ALA A 138 14.53 7.72 16.01
CA ALA A 138 14.16 6.92 17.18
C ALA A 138 12.64 6.93 17.40
N MET A 139 12.00 8.09 17.27
CA MET A 139 10.54 8.22 17.36
C MET A 139 9.83 7.41 16.27
N LYS A 140 10.28 7.51 15.01
CA LYS A 140 9.70 6.71 13.90
C LYS A 140 9.85 5.21 14.13
N ASN A 141 11.01 4.77 14.61
CA ASN A 141 11.25 3.37 14.93
C ASN A 141 10.35 2.90 16.08
N ALA A 142 10.22 3.69 17.15
CA ALA A 142 9.40 3.35 18.31
C ALA A 142 7.91 3.22 17.97
N CYS A 143 7.42 4.00 17.00
CA CYS A 143 6.03 3.97 16.54
C CYS A 143 5.77 3.02 15.35
N PHE A 144 6.74 2.23 14.92
CA PHE A 144 6.58 1.29 13.81
C PHE A 144 5.81 0.03 14.24
N ASP A 145 5.03 -0.58 13.35
CA ASP A 145 4.17 -1.73 13.67
C ASP A 145 4.94 -2.91 14.25
N TYR A 146 6.14 -3.20 13.71
CA TYR A 146 7.03 -4.23 14.26
C TYR A 146 7.41 -3.95 15.72
N THR A 147 7.62 -2.69 16.08
CA THR A 147 7.96 -2.30 17.45
C THR A 147 6.75 -2.43 18.37
N GLU A 148 5.55 -2.12 17.89
CA GLU A 148 4.34 -2.35 18.65
C GLU A 148 4.10 -3.84 18.93
N GLN A 149 4.36 -4.70 17.95
CA GLN A 149 4.34 -6.15 18.15
C GLN A 149 5.36 -6.57 19.21
N TYR A 150 6.62 -6.12 19.08
CA TYR A 150 7.66 -6.42 20.07
C TYR A 150 7.29 -5.99 21.49
N ILE A 151 6.69 -4.80 21.65
CA ILE A 151 6.22 -4.33 22.96
C ILE A 151 5.15 -5.26 23.54
N ARG A 152 4.23 -5.75 22.70
CA ARG A 152 3.18 -6.70 23.14
C ARG A 152 3.78 -8.06 23.49
N ASP A 153 4.74 -8.54 22.73
CA ASP A 153 5.42 -9.81 22.99
C ASP A 153 6.15 -9.76 24.34
N VAL A 154 6.90 -8.68 24.62
CA VAL A 154 7.57 -8.47 25.91
C VAL A 154 6.56 -8.40 27.07
N LEU A 155 5.40 -7.78 26.85
CA LEU A 155 4.34 -7.77 27.85
C LEU A 155 3.76 -9.16 28.09
N HIS A 156 3.57 -9.96 27.04
CA HIS A 156 3.10 -11.33 27.15
C HIS A 156 4.10 -12.22 27.91
N GLU A 157 5.38 -12.17 27.53
CA GLU A 157 6.48 -12.91 28.17
C GLU A 157 6.65 -12.55 29.65
N SER A 158 6.34 -11.31 30.02
CA SER A 158 6.35 -10.85 31.41
C SER A 158 5.09 -11.22 32.22
N ASN A 159 4.21 -12.05 31.67
CA ASN A 159 2.90 -12.38 32.26
C ASN A 159 2.07 -11.12 32.59
N TYR A 160 2.06 -10.14 31.68
CA TYR A 160 1.30 -8.89 31.81
C TYR A 160 1.73 -8.00 32.99
N LYS A 161 2.93 -8.21 33.54
CA LYS A 161 3.52 -7.36 34.58
C LYS A 161 4.26 -6.18 33.95
N THR A 162 3.60 -5.02 33.91
CA THR A 162 4.11 -3.82 33.22
C THR A 162 5.45 -3.32 33.75
N ASP A 163 5.73 -3.47 35.04
CA ASP A 163 6.99 -3.07 35.68
C ASP A 163 8.16 -3.94 35.21
N VAL A 164 7.95 -5.25 35.08
CA VAL A 164 8.93 -6.20 34.55
C VAL A 164 9.13 -5.92 33.05
N ALA A 165 8.05 -5.78 32.29
CA ALA A 165 8.09 -5.53 30.86
C ALA A 165 8.88 -4.26 30.51
N LEU A 166 8.60 -3.14 31.21
CA LEU A 166 9.29 -1.87 30.97
C LEU A 166 10.79 -1.95 31.29
N LYS A 167 11.18 -2.69 32.33
CA LYS A 167 12.60 -2.91 32.64
C LYS A 167 13.30 -3.65 31.50
N THR A 168 12.67 -4.68 30.94
CA THR A 168 13.21 -5.43 29.80
C THR A 168 13.47 -4.53 28.59
N LEU A 169 12.59 -3.57 28.31
CA LEU A 169 12.76 -2.63 27.18
C LEU A 169 13.91 -1.63 27.36
N VAL A 170 14.35 -1.39 28.60
CA VAL A 170 15.36 -0.38 28.95
C VAL A 170 16.75 -0.97 29.20
N THR A 171 16.84 -2.30 29.27
CA THR A 171 18.10 -3.04 29.49
C THR A 171 18.92 -3.07 28.21
#